data_AF-A0A971GRR0-F1
#
_entry.id   AF-A0A971GRR0-F1
#
_cell.length_a   1.000
_cell.length_b   1.000
_cell.length_c   1.000
_cell.angle_alpha   90.00
_cell.angle_beta   90.00
_cell.angle_gamma   90.00
#
_symmetry.space_group_name_H-M   'P 1'
#
loop_
_entity.id
_entity.type
_entity.pdbx_description
1 polymer ?
#
loop_
_entity_poly.entity_id
_entity_poly.type
_entity_poly.pdbx_seq_one_letter_code
_entity_poly.pdbx_strand_id
1 'polypeptide(L)'
;MIVGKDSAGKVKYMGWNPKGKKITLDMQVKNIEGAFLMFTFQESTCVASCHNRLAVLGEVPDTCTVVRILNIVETYLLPKVITSLAVKRYPKWSEMNPLRKYLGRILIYIRTFTF
;
A
#
# COMPACT_ATOMS: atom_id res chain seq x y z
N MET A 1 5.36 7.56 -7.51
CA MET A 1 4.69 8.56 -6.65
C MET A 1 5.52 8.72 -5.40
N ILE A 2 5.69 9.95 -4.90
CA ILE A 2 6.51 10.21 -3.71
C ILE A 2 5.60 10.62 -2.57
N VAL A 3 5.76 9.95 -1.43
CA VAL A 3 5.04 10.26 -0.19
C VAL A 3 6.10 10.48 0.89
N GLY A 4 5.93 11.55 1.68
CA GLY A 4 6.88 11.91 2.72
C GLY A 4 6.22 12.72 3.83
N LYS A 5 6.96 12.99 4.89
CA LYS A 5 6.52 13.88 5.97
C LYS A 5 6.90 15.32 5.64
N ASP A 6 5.99 16.27 5.88
CA ASP A 6 6.31 17.70 5.84
C ASP A 6 7.09 18.15 7.10
N SER A 7 7.44 19.43 7.18
CA SER A 7 8.16 20.01 8.33
C SER A 7 7.38 19.89 9.65
N ALA A 8 6.05 19.72 9.60
CA ALA A 8 5.20 19.48 10.75
C ALA A 8 5.00 17.98 11.06
N GLY A 9 5.71 17.08 10.35
CA GLY A 9 5.63 15.64 10.51
C GLY A 9 4.39 14.99 9.89
N LYS A 10 3.55 15.75 9.16
CA LYS A 10 2.34 15.21 8.52
C LYS A 10 2.70 14.51 7.21
N VAL A 11 2.14 13.32 7.01
CA VAL A 11 2.32 12.56 5.77
C VAL A 11 1.58 13.25 4.63
N LYS A 12 2.29 13.57 3.54
CA LYS A 12 1.74 14.20 2.34
C LYS A 12 2.26 13.52 1.07
N TYR A 13 1.39 13.52 0.06
CA TYR A 13 1.80 13.26 -1.31
C TYR A 13 2.62 14.44 -1.83
N MET A 14 3.82 14.15 -2.35
CA MET A 14 4.79 15.13 -2.81
C MET A 14 4.91 15.15 -4.34
N GLY A 15 3.96 14.57 -5.09
CA GLY A 15 4.03 14.49 -6.55
C GLY A 15 4.86 13.30 -7.05
N TRP A 16 5.41 13.44 -8.25
CA TRP A 16 6.17 12.39 -8.94
C TRP A 16 7.64 12.74 -9.21
N ASN A 17 7.98 14.04 -9.25
CA ASN A 17 9.36 14.49 -9.51
C ASN A 17 10.27 14.27 -8.28
N PRO A 18 11.35 13.47 -8.39
CA PRO A 18 12.27 13.18 -7.29
C PRO A 18 13.25 14.32 -6.99
N LYS A 19 13.39 15.29 -7.89
CA LYS A 19 14.39 16.36 -7.75
C LYS A 19 14.23 17.12 -6.44
N GLY A 20 15.32 17.18 -5.65
CA GLY A 20 15.36 17.90 -4.37
C GLY A 20 14.71 17.17 -3.19
N LYS A 21 14.30 15.91 -3.34
CA LYS A 21 13.68 15.12 -2.26
C LYS A 21 14.59 13.99 -1.81
N LYS A 22 14.69 13.79 -0.49
CA LYS A 22 15.36 12.63 0.09
C LYS A 22 14.42 11.42 0.00
N ILE A 23 14.79 10.45 -0.83
CA ILE A 23 14.06 9.17 -0.95
C ILE A 23 14.76 8.16 -0.04
N THR A 24 14.06 7.72 1.00
CA THR A 24 14.58 6.70 1.95
C THR A 24 14.23 5.28 1.50
N LEU A 25 13.15 5.15 0.74
CA LEU A 25 12.67 3.89 0.19
C LEU A 25 12.11 4.17 -1.20
N ASP A 26 12.65 3.47 -2.20
CA ASP A 26 12.13 3.43 -3.56
C ASP A 26 11.62 2.01 -3.85
N MET A 27 10.39 1.91 -4.38
CA MET A 27 9.75 0.66 -4.73
C MET A 27 9.20 0.79 -6.15
N GLN A 28 9.67 -0.07 -7.04
CA GLN A 28 9.32 -0.06 -8.45
C GLN A 28 8.84 -1.43 -8.88
N VAL A 29 7.87 -1.47 -9.79
CA VAL A 29 7.50 -2.71 -10.49
C VAL A 29 8.35 -2.81 -11.74
N LYS A 30 9.06 -3.92 -11.92
CA LYS A 30 10.09 -4.04 -12.96
C LYS A 30 9.55 -4.08 -14.38
N ASN A 31 8.32 -4.55 -14.55
CA ASN A 31 7.69 -4.70 -15.86
C ASN A 31 6.18 -4.45 -15.78
N ILE A 32 5.58 -4.16 -16.93
CA ILE A 32 4.15 -3.87 -17.02
C ILE A 32 3.28 -5.09 -16.71
N GLU A 33 3.75 -6.30 -17.04
CA GLU A 33 3.06 -7.55 -16.75
C GLU A 33 2.92 -7.77 -15.24
N GLY A 34 4.01 -7.60 -14.49
CA GLY A 34 3.98 -7.66 -13.03
C GLY A 34 3.11 -6.56 -12.43
N ALA A 35 3.12 -5.36 -13.01
CA ALA A 35 2.25 -4.28 -12.57
C ALA A 35 0.78 -4.66 -12.79
N PHE A 36 0.45 -5.25 -13.94
CA PHE A 36 -0.89 -5.73 -14.24
C PHE A 36 -1.36 -6.78 -13.22
N LEU A 37 -0.55 -7.80 -12.94
CA LEU A 37 -0.88 -8.83 -11.96
C LEU A 37 -1.13 -8.26 -10.56
N MET A 38 -0.29 -7.32 -10.12
CA MET A 38 -0.42 -6.68 -8.81
C MET A 38 -1.64 -5.76 -8.73
N PHE A 39 -1.83 -4.87 -9.71
CA PHE A 39 -2.93 -3.89 -9.70
C PHE A 39 -4.30 -4.50 -10.02
N THR A 40 -4.35 -5.67 -10.65
CA THR A 40 -5.59 -6.46 -10.81
C THR A 40 -5.83 -7.45 -9.67
N PHE A 41 -4.99 -7.43 -8.63
CA PHE A 41 -5.07 -8.31 -7.46
C PHE A 41 -5.01 -9.80 -7.80
N GLN A 42 -4.42 -10.16 -8.93
CA GLN A 42 -4.11 -11.55 -9.28
C GLN A 42 -2.91 -12.06 -8.46
N GLU A 43 -2.05 -11.15 -8.02
CA GLU A 43 -0.86 -11.47 -7.25
C GLU A 43 -0.67 -10.49 -6.09
N SER A 44 -0.48 -11.03 -4.88
CA SER A 44 -0.18 -10.22 -3.70
C SER A 44 1.22 -9.59 -3.78
N THR A 45 1.40 -8.46 -3.09
CA THR A 45 2.69 -7.76 -3.02
C THR A 45 3.82 -8.65 -2.48
N CYS A 46 3.53 -9.58 -1.55
CA CYS A 46 4.50 -10.53 -1.05
C CYS A 46 4.95 -11.54 -2.11
N VAL A 47 3.98 -12.10 -2.86
CA VAL A 47 4.26 -13.08 -3.92
C VAL A 47 5.01 -12.41 -5.08
N ALA A 48 4.63 -11.18 -5.44
CA ALA A 48 5.32 -10.37 -6.45
C ALA A 48 6.79 -10.09 -6.06
N SER A 49 7.07 -9.87 -4.78
CA SER A 49 8.44 -9.74 -4.29
C SER A 49 9.23 -11.05 -4.44
N CYS A 50 8.63 -12.20 -4.13
CA CYS A 50 9.28 -13.51 -4.27
C CYS A 50 9.56 -13.88 -5.74
N HIS A 51 8.64 -13.52 -6.64
CA HIS A 51 8.80 -13.73 -8.07
C HIS A 51 9.66 -12.65 -8.77
N ASN A 52 10.39 -11.85 -8.01
CA ASN A 52 11.34 -10.86 -8.52
C ASN A 52 10.68 -9.77 -9.40
N ARG A 53 9.39 -9.48 -9.21
CA ARG A 53 8.62 -8.46 -9.95
C ARG A 53 8.78 -7.05 -9.37
N LEU A 54 9.20 -6.95 -8.12
CA LEU A 54 9.48 -5.69 -7.43
C LEU A 54 10.99 -5.42 -7.34
N ALA A 55 11.39 -4.20 -7.65
CA ALA A 55 12.71 -3.66 -7.34
C ALA A 55 12.58 -2.70 -6.15
N VAL A 56 13.41 -2.90 -5.13
CA VAL A 56 13.36 -2.12 -3.90
C VAL A 56 14.74 -1.58 -3.62
N LEU A 57 14.84 -0.26 -3.42
CA LEU A 57 16.06 0.41 -2.98
C LEU A 57 15.78 1.06 -1.62
N GLY A 58 16.40 0.54 -0.57
CA GLY A 58 16.17 0.96 0.80
C GLY A 58 16.27 -0.22 1.77
N GLU A 59 15.89 0.00 3.02
CA GLU A 59 15.95 -1.07 4.01
C GLU A 59 14.71 -1.99 3.96
N VAL A 60 14.95 -3.27 4.23
CA VAL A 60 13.90 -4.30 4.27
C VAL A 60 12.82 -4.01 5.32
N PRO A 61 13.12 -3.52 6.54
CA PRO A 61 12.10 -3.18 7.54
C PRO A 61 11.12 -2.09 7.07
N ASP A 62 11.64 -1.06 6.39
CA ASP A 62 10.82 0.03 5.85
C ASP A 62 9.90 -0.48 4.75
N THR A 63 10.44 -1.31 3.86
CA THR A 63 9.69 -1.98 2.80
C THR A 63 8.54 -2.80 3.38
N CYS A 64 8.84 -3.62 4.39
CA CYS A 64 7.83 -4.45 5.05
C CYS A 64 6.75 -3.60 5.72
N THR A 65 7.11 -2.43 6.27
CA THR A 65 6.16 -1.50 6.87
C THR A 65 5.22 -0.91 5.82
N VAL A 66 5.73 -0.50 4.66
CA VAL A 66 4.90 -0.03 3.54
C VAL A 66 3.96 -1.13 3.04
N VAL A 67 4.46 -2.36 2.87
CA VAL A 67 3.62 -3.51 2.45
C VAL A 67 2.51 -3.79 3.47
N ARG A 68 2.77 -3.67 4.78
CA ARG A 68 1.72 -3.82 5.81
C ARG A 68 0.67 -2.73 5.71
N ILE A 69 1.08 -1.46 5.52
CA ILE A 69 0.14 -0.35 5.35
C ILE A 69 -0.73 -0.59 4.12
N LEU A 70 -0.15 -1.02 3.00
CA LEU A 70 -0.87 -1.35 1.79
C LEU A 70 -1.92 -2.45 2.03
N ASN A 71 -1.54 -3.55 2.67
CA ASN A 71 -2.47 -4.64 3.02
C ASN A 71 -3.65 -4.16 3.90
N ILE A 72 -3.40 -3.24 4.85
CA ILE A 72 -4.44 -2.66 5.70
C ILE A 72 -5.40 -1.81 4.87
N VAL A 73 -4.86 -0.95 3.99
CA VAL A 73 -5.66 -0.09 3.11
C VAL A 73 -6.51 -0.91 2.15
N GLU A 74 -5.94 -1.94 1.51
CA GLU A 74 -6.67 -2.87 0.65
C GLU A 74 -7.79 -3.58 1.40
N THR A 75 -7.58 -3.92 2.67
CA THR A 75 -8.62 -4.54 3.50
C THR A 75 -9.77 -3.58 3.80
N TYR A 76 -9.52 -2.28 3.97
CA TYR A 76 -10.58 -1.29 4.14
C TYR A 76 -11.35 -1.05 2.84
N LEU A 77 -10.66 -0.97 1.71
CA LEU A 77 -11.24 -0.54 0.45
C LEU A 77 -11.94 -1.65 -0.33
N LEU A 78 -11.37 -2.85 -0.36
CA LEU A 78 -11.81 -3.92 -1.24
C LEU A 78 -12.86 -4.85 -0.60
N PRO A 79 -13.74 -5.48 -1.41
CA PRO A 79 -14.56 -6.60 -0.97
C PRO A 79 -13.69 -7.78 -0.50
N LYS A 80 -14.19 -8.53 0.48
CA LYS A 80 -13.44 -9.62 1.14
C LYS A 80 -12.80 -10.61 0.15
N VAL A 81 -13.50 -10.95 -0.94
CA VAL A 81 -13.04 -11.88 -1.98
C VAL A 81 -11.77 -11.39 -2.66
N ILE A 82 -11.73 -10.10 -3.03
CA ILE A 82 -10.57 -9.50 -3.70
C ILE A 82 -9.44 -9.32 -2.69
N THR A 83 -9.76 -8.85 -1.47
CA THR A 83 -8.75 -8.68 -0.43
C THR A 83 -8.02 -9.98 -0.13
N SER A 84 -8.70 -11.13 -0.07
CA SER A 84 -8.03 -12.41 0.22
C SER A 84 -7.01 -12.84 -0.83
N LEU A 85 -7.09 -12.31 -2.06
CA LEU A 85 -6.09 -12.53 -3.11
C LEU A 85 -4.94 -11.51 -3.01
N ALA A 86 -5.28 -10.26 -2.67
CA ALA A 86 -4.33 -9.14 -2.61
C ALA A 86 -3.39 -9.19 -1.40
N VAL A 87 -3.89 -9.63 -0.23
CA VAL A 87 -3.12 -9.59 1.02
C VAL A 87 -2.59 -10.96 1.40
N LYS A 88 -1.42 -10.99 2.07
CA LYS A 88 -0.83 -12.24 2.60
C LYS A 88 -1.77 -13.00 3.56
N ARG A 89 -2.51 -12.27 4.41
CA ARG A 89 -3.45 -12.84 5.37
C ARG A 89 -4.54 -11.84 5.68
N TYR A 90 -5.79 -12.20 5.42
CA TYR A 90 -6.93 -11.38 5.81
C TYR A 90 -7.04 -11.32 7.35
N PRO A 91 -7.17 -10.14 7.97
CA PRO A 91 -7.17 -10.00 9.42
C PRO A 91 -8.38 -10.71 10.04
N LYS A 92 -8.15 -11.39 11.17
CA LYS A 92 -9.22 -12.00 11.97
C LYS A 92 -10.04 -10.91 12.67
N TRP A 93 -11.27 -11.23 13.09
CA TRP A 93 -12.12 -10.26 13.81
C TRP A 93 -11.50 -9.78 15.13
N SER A 94 -10.66 -10.61 15.76
CA SER A 94 -9.87 -10.24 16.93
C SER A 94 -8.80 -9.19 16.63
N GLU A 95 -8.30 -9.14 15.40
CA GLU A 95 -7.26 -8.21 14.96
C GLU A 95 -7.86 -6.95 14.34
N MET A 96 -9.05 -7.06 13.72
CA MET A 96 -9.78 -5.95 13.14
C MET A 96 -11.28 -6.07 13.37
N ASN A 97 -11.79 -5.22 14.27
CA ASN A 97 -13.21 -5.09 14.54
C ASN A 97 -13.96 -4.65 13.26
N PRO A 98 -15.07 -5.32 12.88
CA PRO A 98 -15.90 -4.91 11.74
C PRO A 98 -16.30 -3.43 11.76
N LEU A 99 -16.59 -2.86 12.94
CA LEU A 99 -16.93 -1.44 13.08
C LEU A 99 -15.77 -0.54 12.61
N ARG A 100 -14.54 -0.86 13.05
CA ARG A 100 -13.34 -0.14 12.62
C ARG A 100 -13.11 -0.27 11.11
N LYS A 101 -13.44 -1.43 10.53
CA LYS A 101 -13.35 -1.65 9.08
C LYS A 101 -14.28 -0.71 8.31
N TYR A 102 -15.57 -0.66 8.66
CA TYR A 102 -16.54 0.17 7.94
C TYR A 102 -16.32 1.67 8.17
N LEU A 103 -16.02 2.08 9.40
CA LEU A 103 -15.69 3.48 9.71
C LEU A 103 -14.41 3.93 8.99
N GLY A 104 -13.37 3.09 8.99
CA GLY A 104 -12.13 3.36 8.27
C GLY A 104 -12.37 3.53 6.77
N ARG A 105 -13.19 2.67 6.17
CA ARG A 105 -13.59 2.77 4.75
C ARG A 105 -14.29 4.10 4.45
N ILE A 106 -15.30 4.48 5.24
CA ILE A 106 -16.03 5.74 5.08
C ILE A 106 -15.08 6.93 5.20
N LEU A 107 -14.22 6.93 6.22
CA LEU A 107 -13.28 8.01 6.48
C LEU A 107 -12.24 8.17 5.36
N ILE A 108 -11.80 7.07 4.75
CA ILE A 108 -10.92 7.11 3.58
C ILE A 108 -11.66 7.77 2.41
N TYR A 109 -12.86 7.30 2.06
CA TYR A 109 -13.61 7.88 0.94
C TYR A 109 -13.92 9.36 1.16
N ILE A 110 -14.36 9.76 2.35
CA ILE A 110 -14.59 11.18 2.67
C ILE A 110 -13.31 11.98 2.46
N ARG A 111 -12.18 11.53 3.01
CA ARG A 111 -10.90 12.23 2.84
C ARG A 111 -10.45 12.30 1.39
N THR A 112 -10.69 11.28 0.58
CA THR A 112 -10.33 11.29 -0.84
C THR A 112 -11.17 12.27 -1.65
N PHE A 113 -12.45 12.45 -1.33
CA PHE A 113 -13.35 13.36 -2.06
C PHE A 113 -13.42 14.79 -1.50
N THR A 114 -12.85 15.04 -0.31
CA THR A 114 -12.89 16.37 0.35
C THR A 114 -11.54 17.09 0.29
N PHE A 115 -10.57 16.59 -0.49
CA PHE A 115 -9.24 17.18 -0.67
C PHE A 115 -8.99 17.64 -2.10
#